data_AF-A0A916RCS0-F1
#
_entry.id   AF-A0A916RCS0-F1
#
_cell.length_a   1.000
_cell.length_b   1.000
_cell.length_c   1.000
_cell.angle_alpha   90.00
_cell.angle_beta   90.00
_cell.angle_gamma   90.00
#
_symmetry.space_group_name_H-M   'P 1'
#
loop_
_entity.id
_entity.type
_entity.pdbx_description
1 polymer ?
#
loop_
_entity_poly.entity_id
_entity_poly.type
_entity_poly.pdbx_seq_one_letter_code
_entity_poly.pdbx_strand_id
1 'polypeptide(L)' 'MSDIKIPVVVDTVIEVRIVPATSCYIIEVVYEKTLQPQIHSTYVAGIDLGIDSKVALSTKPAWCQTTAD' A
#
# COMPACT_ATOMS: atom_id res chain seq x y z
N MET A 1 10.59 14.95 33.41
CA MET A 1 9.68 14.36 32.42
C MET A 1 10.48 14.11 31.16
N SER A 2 10.46 12.87 30.64
CA SER A 2 11.20 12.53 29.43
C SER A 2 10.44 13.04 28.20
N ASP A 3 11.13 13.77 27.33
CA ASP A 3 10.58 14.37 26.12
C ASP A 3 10.77 13.39 24.94
N ILE A 4 9.83 12.45 24.80
CA ILE A 4 9.88 11.42 23.74
C ILE A 4 9.38 12.06 22.44
N LYS A 5 10.26 12.17 21.45
CA LYS A 5 9.96 12.71 20.11
C LYS A 5 10.13 11.64 19.05
N ILE A 6 9.10 11.50 18.21
CA ILE A 6 9.09 10.54 17.10
C ILE A 6 9.00 11.36 15.82
N PRO A 7 10.09 11.48 15.05
CA PRO A 7 10.05 12.23 13.81
C PRO A 7 9.25 11.45 12.77
N VAL A 8 8.27 12.12 12.15
CA VAL A 8 7.45 11.56 11.07
C VAL A 8 7.47 12.57 9.92
N VAL A 9 7.71 12.10 8.69
CA VAL A 9 7.73 12.93 7.48
C VAL A 9 6.47 12.65 6.68
N VAL A 10 5.36 13.24 7.13
CA VAL A 10 4.03 13.10 6.51
C VAL A 10 3.28 14.42 6.63
N ASP A 11 2.41 14.70 5.66
CA ASP A 11 1.70 15.98 5.62
C ASP A 11 0.61 16.07 6.70
N THR A 12 -0.10 14.98 6.97
CA THR A 12 -1.21 14.95 7.92
C THR A 12 -1.23 13.64 8.69
N VAL A 13 -1.00 13.74 10.01
CA VAL A 13 -1.20 12.64 10.95
C VAL A 13 -2.66 12.63 11.38
N ILE A 14 -3.32 11.48 11.23
CA ILE A 14 -4.72 11.25 11.56
C ILE A 14 -4.85 10.81 13.02
N GLU A 15 -3.99 9.87 13.44
CA GLU A 15 -4.07 9.26 14.77
C GLU A 15 -2.69 8.79 15.22
N VAL A 16 -2.39 8.91 16.51
CA VAL A 16 -1.23 8.26 17.14
C VAL A 16 -1.73 7.47 18.33
N ARG A 17 -1.39 6.19 18.39
CA ARG A 17 -1.75 5.31 19.51
C ARG A 17 -0.57 4.52 20.03
N ILE A 18 -0.59 4.29 21.34
CA ILE A 18 0.36 3.42 22.03
C ILE A 18 -0.35 2.09 22.28
N VAL A 19 0.13 1.04 21.64
CA VAL A 19 -0.41 -0.31 21.75
C VAL A 19 0.52 -1.15 22.64
N PRO A 20 0.06 -1.61 23.81
CA PRO A 20 0.85 -2.51 24.65
C PRO A 20 1.09 -3.84 23.92
N ALA A 21 2.33 -4.32 23.94
CA ALA A 21 2.72 -5.64 23.47
C ALA A 21 3.50 -6.38 24.57
N THR A 22 3.73 -7.68 24.40
CA THR A 22 4.25 -8.57 25.46
C THR A 22 5.58 -8.10 26.08
N SER A 23 6.44 -7.42 25.32
CA SER A 23 7.75 -6.96 25.80
C SER A 23 8.07 -5.50 25.46
N CYS A 24 7.11 -4.75 24.89
CA CYS A 24 7.33 -3.37 24.46
C CYS A 24 5.99 -2.63 24.29
N TYR A 25 6.08 -1.34 23.98
CA TYR A 25 4.97 -0.57 23.45
C TYR A 25 5.21 -0.31 21.97
N ILE A 26 4.18 -0.53 21.16
CA ILE A 26 4.18 -0.19 19.74
C ILE A 26 3.53 1.19 19.61
N ILE A 27 4.17 2.07 18.85
CA ILE A 27 3.61 3.38 18.53
C ILE A 27 3.13 3.32 17.10
N GLU A 28 1.81 3.29 16.92
CA GLU A 28 1.18 3.27 15.61
C GLU A 28 0.80 4.71 15.23
N VAL A 29 1.35 5.18 14.12
CA VAL A 29 1.07 6.50 13.53
C VAL A 29 0.25 6.29 12.26
N VAL A 30 -1.01 6.66 12.31
CA VAL A 30 -1.92 6.65 11.16
C VAL A 30 -1.83 8.01 10.49
N TYR A 31 -1.55 8.04 9.19
CA TYR A 31 -1.38 9.27 8.43
C TYR A 31 -2.00 9.13 7.04
N GLU A 32 -2.38 10.25 6.45
CA GLU A 32 -2.81 10.30 5.06
C GLU A 32 -1.59 10.33 4.13
N LYS A 33 -1.61 9.48 3.11
CA LYS A 33 -0.59 9.47 2.06
C LYS A 33 -1.25 9.80 0.74
N THR A 34 -0.86 10.93 0.14
CA THR A 34 -1.25 11.26 -1.23
C THR A 34 -0.81 10.13 -2.15
N LEU A 35 -1.77 9.52 -2.84
CA LEU A 35 -1.46 8.50 -3.85
C LEU A 35 -0.64 9.16 -4.97
N GLN A 36 0.39 8.46 -5.42
CA GLN A 36 1.11 8.87 -6.62
C GLN A 36 0.12 8.91 -7.80
N PRO A 37 0.26 9.88 -8.72
CA PRO A 37 -0.61 9.96 -9.88
C PRO A 37 -0.60 8.64 -10.65
N GLN A 38 -1.75 8.29 -11.22
CA GLN A 38 -1.87 7.09 -12.03
C GLN A 38 -0.84 7.12 -13.17
N ILE A 39 -0.08 6.04 -13.31
CA ILE A 39 0.79 5.86 -14.46
C ILE A 39 -0.11 5.55 -15.66
N HIS A 40 -0.16 6.47 -16.64
CA HIS A 40 -0.79 6.21 -17.93
C HIS A 40 0.09 5.23 -18.72
N SER A 41 -0.18 3.93 -18.54
CA SER A 41 0.50 2.85 -19.24
C SER A 41 -0.26 2.46 -20.51
N THR A 42 0.47 2.18 -21.59
CA THR A 42 -0.06 1.54 -22.80
C THR A 42 -0.18 0.01 -22.65
N TYR A 43 0.08 -0.52 -21.46
CA TYR A 43 0.00 -1.93 -21.11
C TYR A 43 -1.04 -2.16 -20.01
N VAL A 44 -1.75 -3.29 -20.11
CA VAL A 44 -2.65 -3.80 -19.09
C VAL A 44 -1.96 -4.96 -18.38
N ALA A 45 -1.99 -4.95 -17.05
CA ALA A 45 -1.54 -6.06 -16.22
C ALA A 45 -2.76 -6.78 -15.62
N GLY A 46 -2.74 -8.11 -15.70
CA GLY A 46 -3.70 -8.97 -15.00
C GLY A 46 -3.04 -9.59 -13.78
N ILE A 47 -3.72 -9.53 -12.64
CA ILE A 47 -3.32 -10.18 -11.39
C ILE A 47 -4.35 -11.26 -11.08
N ASP A 48 -3.90 -12.50 -10.95
CA ASP A 48 -4.71 -13.62 -10.51
C ASP A 48 -4.22 -14.11 -9.14
N LEU A 49 -5.13 -14.11 -8.16
CA LEU A 49 -4.84 -14.48 -6.77
C LEU A 49 -5.38 -15.89 -6.54
N GLY A 50 -4.46 -16.86 -6.45
CA GLY A 50 -4.80 -18.26 -6.18
C GLY A 50 -5.01 -18.53 -4.69
N ILE A 51 -5.75 -19.60 -4.40
CA ILE A 51 -6.09 -20.05 -3.03
C ILE A 51 -4.83 -20.39 -2.20
N ASP A 52 -3.70 -20.69 -2.84
CA ASP A 52 -2.52 -21.28 -2.20
C ASP A 52 -1.37 -20.28 -1.94
N SER A 53 -1.64 -19.03 -1.55
CA SER A 53 -0.62 -17.96 -1.42
C SER A 53 0.19 -17.74 -2.72
N LYS A 54 -0.36 -18.13 -3.87
CA LYS A 54 0.25 -17.96 -5.19
C LYS A 54 -0.38 -16.79 -5.90
N VAL A 55 0.47 -16.01 -6.56
CA VAL A 55 0.05 -14.89 -7.41
C VAL A 55 0.58 -15.15 -8.81
N ALA A 56 -0.31 -15.12 -9.80
CA ALA A 56 0.06 -15.11 -11.21
C ALA A 56 -0.06 -13.68 -11.76
N LEU A 57 0.96 -13.26 -12.50
CA LEU A 57 1.07 -11.93 -13.09
C LEU A 57 1.24 -12.08 -14.61
N SER A 58 0.47 -11.32 -15.38
CA SER A 58 0.62 -11.25 -16.83
C SER A 58 0.47 -9.81 -17.32
N THR A 59 1.13 -9.46 -18.42
CA THR A 59 1.07 -8.13 -19.04
C THR A 59 0.84 -8.24 -20.54
N LYS A 60 0.05 -7.33 -21.10
CA LYS A 60 -0.25 -7.27 -22.53
C LYS A 60 -0.39 -5.81 -22.97
N PRO A 61 -0.03 -5.45 -24.22
CA PRO A 61 -0.36 -4.14 -24.76
C PRO A 61 -1.88 -3.89 -24.74
N ALA A 62 -2.30 -2.69 -24.36
CA ALA A 62 -3.72 -2.33 -24.19
C ALA A 62 -4.51 -2.39 -25.50
N TRP A 63 -3.87 -2.18 -26.66
CA TRP A 63 -4.49 -2.29 -27.98
C TRP A 63 -4.72 -3.74 -28.43
N CYS A 64 -4.18 -4.74 -27.71
CA CYS A 64 -4.30 -6.15 -28.05
C CYS A 64 -5.49 -6.79 -27.34
N GLN A 65 -6.47 -6.00 -26.89
CA GLN A 65 -7.74 -6.50 -26.39
C GLN A 65 -8.52 -7.13 -27.55
N THR A 66 -8.24 -8.40 -27.83
CA THR A 66 -9.05 -9.21 -28.73
C THR A 66 -10.40 -9.43 -28.05
N THR A 67 -11.49 -9.08 -28.74
CA THR A 67 -12.85 -9.47 -28.39
C THR A 67 -12.88 -10.98 -28.18
N ALA A 68 -13.22 -11.39 -26.96
CA ALA A 68 -13.66 -12.75 -26.71
C ALA A 68 -15.12 -12.82 -27.19
N ASP A 69 -15.29 -13.19 -28.46
CA ASP A 69 -16.54 -13.73 -29.00
C ASP A 69 -16.60 -15.25 -28.72
#